data_AF-A0A1M3CF35-F1
#
_entry.id   AF-A0A1M3CF35-F1
#
_cell.length_a   1.000
_cell.length_b   1.000
_cell.length_c   1.000
_cell.angle_alpha   90.00
_cell.angle_beta   90.00
_cell.angle_gamma   90.00
#
_symmetry.space_group_name_H-M   'P 1'
#
loop_
_entity.id
_entity.type
_entity.pdbx_description
1 polymer ?
#
loop_
_entity_poly.entity_id
_entity_poly.type
_entity_poly.pdbx_seq_one_letter_code
_entity_poly.pdbx_strand_id
1 'polypeptide(L)'
;MIAAGQVLFKLTSGTTGEFGVKGLAALMLNPLLLAALAIYGAGTIIWIFVLKAVPLTIGYSFMALTFCFVPVLASVFLGEALTLRYALGAALIIGGMFVING
;
A
#
# COMPACT_ATOMS: atom_id res chain seq x y z
N MET A 1 -6.40 2.47 -1.88
CA MET A 1 -6.17 1.41 -2.89
C MET A 1 -4.77 0.82 -2.79
N ILE A 2 -3.68 1.61 -2.90
CA ILE A 2 -2.30 1.09 -2.67
C ILE A 2 -2.16 0.45 -1.27
N ALA A 3 -2.64 1.13 -0.23
CA ALA A 3 -2.55 0.61 1.13
C ALA A 3 -3.32 -0.71 1.34
N ALA A 4 -4.49 -0.84 0.70
CA ALA A 4 -5.28 -2.07 0.74
C ALA A 4 -4.57 -3.22 0.01
N GLY A 5 -3.97 -2.95 -1.15
CA GLY A 5 -3.21 -3.97 -1.89
C GLY A 5 -1.96 -4.43 -1.13
N GLN A 6 -1.30 -3.56 -0.34
CA GLN A 6 -0.19 -3.96 0.54
C GLN A 6 -0.63 -5.00 1.59
N VAL A 7 -1.80 -4.80 2.20
CA VAL A 7 -2.37 -5.78 3.14
C VAL A 7 -2.69 -7.10 2.43
N LEU A 8 -3.25 -7.05 1.22
CA LEU A 8 -3.51 -8.26 0.43
C LEU A 8 -2.23 -9.00 0.04
N PHE A 9 -1.15 -8.29 -0.30
CA PHE A 9 0.15 -8.94 -0.54
C PHE A 9 0.68 -9.61 0.73
N LYS A 10 0.52 -8.99 1.89
CA LYS A 10 0.92 -9.59 3.16
C LYS A 10 0.09 -10.84 3.47
N LEU A 11 -1.23 -10.81 3.26
CA LEU A 11 -2.09 -11.99 3.39
C LEU A 11 -1.72 -13.10 2.39
N THR A 12 -1.44 -12.72 1.13
CA THR A 12 -0.95 -13.64 0.09
C THR A 12 0.32 -14.34 0.54
N SER A 13 1.28 -13.58 1.11
CA SER A 13 2.56 -14.12 1.58
C SER A 13 2.39 -15.20 2.66
N GLY A 14 1.36 -15.10 3.51
CA GLY A 14 1.05 -16.12 4.52
C GLY A 14 0.46 -17.42 3.96
N THR A 15 -0.06 -17.38 2.74
CA THR A 15 -0.62 -18.54 2.03
C THR A 15 0.30 -19.11 0.96
N THR A 16 1.46 -18.48 0.74
CA THR A 16 2.41 -18.87 -0.30
C THR A 16 3.37 -19.91 0.26
N GLY A 17 3.52 -21.04 -0.45
CA GLY A 17 4.49 -22.08 -0.09
C GLY A 17 5.94 -21.68 -0.38
N GLU A 18 6.86 -22.63 -0.24
CA GLU A 18 8.28 -22.40 -0.52
C GLU A 18 8.54 -21.91 -1.94
N PHE A 19 9.62 -21.14 -2.10
CA PHE A 19 10.04 -20.64 -3.40
C PHE A 19 10.47 -21.80 -4.30
N GLY A 20 9.80 -21.94 -5.45
CA GLY A 20 10.07 -22.98 -6.45
C GLY A 20 9.00 -22.97 -7.53
N VAL A 21 9.18 -23.79 -8.59
CA VAL A 21 8.26 -23.81 -9.74
C VAL A 21 6.81 -24.06 -9.32
N LYS A 22 6.59 -25.00 -8.40
CA LYS A 22 5.26 -25.30 -7.85
C LYS A 22 4.69 -24.17 -7.00
N GLY A 23 5.53 -23.55 -6.16
CA GLY A 23 5.14 -22.39 -5.34
C GLY A 23 4.77 -21.18 -6.20
N LEU A 24 5.53 -20.92 -7.26
CA LEU A 24 5.27 -19.83 -8.20
C LEU A 24 3.98 -20.07 -9.00
N ALA A 25 3.76 -21.30 -9.47
CA ALA A 25 2.52 -21.66 -10.17
C ALA A 25 1.29 -21.51 -9.25
N ALA A 26 1.38 -21.95 -7.99
CA ALA A 26 0.32 -21.77 -7.01
C ALA A 26 0.08 -20.29 -6.66
N LEU A 27 1.16 -19.50 -6.56
CA LEU A 27 1.10 -18.06 -6.32
C LEU A 27 0.37 -17.33 -7.46
N MET A 28 0.63 -17.70 -8.72
CA MET A 28 -0.05 -17.11 -9.89
C MET A 28 -1.58 -17.33 -9.89
N LEU A 29 -2.06 -18.42 -9.27
CA LEU A 29 -3.47 -18.72 -9.14
C LEU A 29 -4.07 -18.26 -7.79
N ASN A 30 -3.28 -17.60 -6.94
CA ASN A 30 -3.73 -17.17 -5.63
C ASN A 30 -4.76 -16.03 -5.75
N PRO A 31 -5.99 -16.19 -5.24
CA PRO A 31 -7.04 -15.19 -5.39
C PRO A 31 -6.70 -13.87 -4.69
N LEU A 32 -5.96 -13.89 -3.58
CA LEU A 32 -5.51 -12.69 -2.88
C LEU A 32 -4.47 -11.92 -3.71
N LEU A 33 -3.56 -12.64 -4.37
CA LEU A 33 -2.61 -12.03 -5.30
C LEU A 33 -3.34 -11.36 -6.46
N LEU A 34 -4.26 -12.09 -7.10
CA LEU A 34 -5.02 -11.60 -8.24
C LEU A 34 -5.84 -10.36 -7.87
N ALA A 35 -6.48 -10.36 -6.69
CA ALA A 35 -7.17 -9.19 -6.15
C ALA A 35 -6.22 -8.02 -5.88
N ALA A 36 -5.05 -8.27 -5.28
CA ALA A 36 -4.03 -7.25 -5.04
C ALA A 36 -3.54 -6.63 -6.35
N LEU A 37 -3.26 -7.46 -7.36
CA LEU A 37 -2.83 -7.02 -8.69
C LEU A 37 -3.92 -6.25 -9.43
N ALA A 38 -5.19 -6.67 -9.34
CA ALA A 38 -6.31 -5.94 -9.93
C ALA A 38 -6.46 -4.55 -9.32
N ILE A 39 -6.37 -4.44 -7.99
CA ILE A 39 -6.39 -3.18 -7.25
C ILE A 39 -5.21 -2.29 -7.65
N TYR A 40 -4.01 -2.85 -7.76
CA TYR A 40 -2.82 -2.12 -8.21
C TYR A 40 -2.92 -1.68 -9.67
N GLY A 41 -3.40 -2.54 -10.55
CA GLY A 41 -3.58 -2.26 -11.96
C GLY A 41 -4.58 -1.13 -12.20
N ALA A 42 -5.77 -1.21 -11.60
CA ALA A 42 -6.76 -0.13 -11.61
C ALA A 42 -6.17 1.17 -11.07
N GLY A 43 -5.35 1.03 -10.04
CA GLY A 43 -4.61 2.13 -9.45
C GLY A 43 -3.65 2.85 -10.31
N THR A 44 -2.80 2.10 -10.99
CA THR A 44 -1.85 2.64 -11.94
C THR A 44 -2.58 3.41 -13.04
N ILE A 45 -3.69 2.87 -13.53
CA ILE A 45 -4.52 3.56 -14.53
C ILE A 45 -5.05 4.90 -13.97
N ILE A 46 -5.70 4.89 -12.80
CA ILE A 46 -6.20 6.11 -12.15
C ILE A 46 -5.05 7.11 -11.93
N TRP A 47 -3.91 6.63 -11.45
CA TRP A 47 -2.73 7.44 -11.17
C TRP A 47 -2.19 8.14 -12.40
N ILE A 48 -2.12 7.46 -13.55
CA ILE A 48 -1.73 8.05 -14.82
C ILE A 48 -2.64 9.24 -15.17
N PHE A 49 -3.96 9.14 -14.96
CA PHE A 49 -4.88 10.24 -15.19
C PHE A 49 -4.74 11.38 -14.18
N VAL A 50 -4.50 11.07 -12.89
CA VAL A 50 -4.22 12.07 -11.86
C VAL A 50 -2.99 12.90 -12.21
N LEU A 51 -1.92 12.25 -12.68
CA LEU A 51 -0.68 12.91 -13.07
C LEU A 51 -0.81 13.82 -14.30
N LYS A 52 -1.88 13.67 -15.09
CA LYS A 52 -2.19 14.64 -16.16
C LYS A 52 -2.75 15.95 -15.61
N ALA A 53 -3.39 15.92 -14.44
CA ALA A 53 -4.07 17.06 -13.85
C ALA A 53 -3.25 17.75 -12.76
N VAL A 54 -2.35 17.02 -12.10
CA VAL A 54 -1.61 17.49 -10.91
C VAL A 54 -0.10 17.27 -11.11
N PRO A 55 0.76 18.24 -10.75
CA PRO A 55 2.20 18.05 -10.78
C PRO A 55 2.64 16.82 -9.96
N LEU A 56 3.63 16.10 -10.48
CA LEU A 56 4.13 14.88 -9.84
C LEU A 56 4.58 15.10 -8.39
N THR A 57 5.18 16.26 -8.09
CA THR A 57 5.64 16.63 -6.74
C THR A 57 4.49 16.73 -5.73
N ILE A 58 3.37 17.34 -6.14
CA ILE A 58 2.15 17.43 -5.36
C ILE A 58 1.53 16.04 -5.20
N GLY A 59 1.41 15.27 -6.27
CA GLY A 59 0.88 13.91 -6.21
C GLY A 59 1.69 12.98 -5.29
N TYR A 60 3.02 13.02 -5.38
CA TYR A 60 3.91 12.21 -4.54
C TYR A 60 3.83 12.61 -3.07
N SER A 61 3.53 13.87 -2.76
CA SER A 61 3.27 14.28 -1.38
C SER A 61 2.10 13.47 -0.81
N PHE A 62 0.96 13.36 -1.51
CA PHE A 62 -0.19 12.56 -1.07
C PHE A 62 0.11 11.06 -0.99
N MET A 63 0.96 10.54 -1.88
CA MET A 63 1.43 9.16 -1.79
C MET A 63 2.10 8.88 -0.45
N ALA A 64 2.73 9.86 0.20
CA ALA A 64 3.33 9.69 1.52
C ALA A 64 2.29 9.31 2.60
N LEU A 65 1.00 9.62 2.44
CA LEU A 65 -0.05 9.13 3.35
C LEU A 65 -0.16 7.61 3.38
N THR A 66 0.31 6.91 2.34
CA THR A 66 0.36 5.43 2.38
C THR A 66 1.27 4.93 3.50
N PHE A 67 2.31 5.67 3.87
CA PHE A 67 3.12 5.36 5.04
C PHE A 67 2.36 5.50 6.35
N CYS A 68 1.22 6.19 6.39
CA CYS A 68 0.31 6.29 7.54
C CYS A 68 -0.78 5.21 7.48
N PHE A 69 -1.40 5.02 6.32
CA PHE A 69 -2.54 4.10 6.17
C PHE A 69 -2.16 2.62 6.16
N VAL A 70 -1.02 2.24 5.57
CA VAL A 70 -0.62 0.81 5.47
C VAL A 70 -0.52 0.18 6.86
N PRO A 71 0.22 0.75 7.83
CA PRO A 71 0.34 0.16 9.16
C PRO A 71 -0.95 0.22 9.98
N VAL A 72 -1.81 1.23 9.77
CA VAL A 72 -3.15 1.24 10.38
C VAL A 72 -3.98 0.05 9.89
N LEU A 73 -4.00 -0.19 8.58
CA LEU A 73 -4.69 -1.35 8.03
C LEU A 73 -4.02 -2.66 8.48
N ALA A 74 -2.69 -2.72 8.55
CA ALA A 74 -1.97 -3.88 9.07
C ALA A 74 -2.34 -4.16 10.54
N SER A 75 -2.49 -3.13 11.36
CA SER A 75 -2.94 -3.29 12.74
C SER A 75 -4.35 -3.85 12.84
N VAL A 76 -5.28 -3.33 12.02
CA VAL A 76 -6.69 -3.75 12.02
C VAL A 76 -6.87 -5.16 11.44
N PHE A 77 -6.24 -5.46 10.30
CA PHE A 77 -6.48 -6.71 9.55
C PHE A 77 -5.50 -7.84 9.88
N LEU A 78 -4.29 -7.50 10.34
CA LEU A 78 -3.23 -8.47 10.64
C LEU A 78 -2.88 -8.54 12.13
N GLY A 79 -3.44 -7.64 12.96
CA GLY A 79 -3.15 -7.57 14.39
C GLY A 79 -1.75 -7.04 14.71
N GLU A 80 -1.08 -6.36 13.76
CA GLU A 80 0.25 -5.80 13.99
C GLU A 80 0.20 -4.64 15.01
N ALA A 81 1.13 -4.62 15.95
CA ALA A 81 1.17 -3.59 16.99
C ALA A 81 1.68 -2.26 16.45
N LEU A 82 0.87 -1.20 16.62
CA LEU A 82 1.30 0.17 16.34
C LEU A 82 2.02 0.75 17.54
N THR A 83 3.25 1.20 17.32
CA THR A 83 4.04 1.83 18.38
C THR A 83 3.77 3.33 18.46
N LEU A 84 3.98 3.91 19.63
CA LEU A 84 3.90 5.37 19.81
C LEU A 84 4.90 6.11 18.91
N ARG A 85 6.08 5.54 18.67
CA ARG A 85 7.10 6.09 17.75
C ARG A 85 6.57 6.19 16.33
N TYR A 86 5.84 5.17 15.89
CA TYR A 86 5.20 5.18 14.59
C TYR A 86 4.12 6.25 14.48
N ALA A 87 3.27 6.41 15.52
CA ALA A 87 2.26 7.46 15.56
C ALA A 87 2.88 8.87 15.46
N LEU A 88 4.00 9.11 16.17
CA LEU A 88 4.76 10.36 16.06
C LEU A 88 5.31 10.58 14.64
N GLY A 89 5.89 9.53 14.04
CA GLY A 89 6.37 9.60 12.65
C GLY A 89 5.24 9.91 11.66
N ALA A 90 4.07 9.28 11.81
CA ALA A 90 2.89 9.56 10.99
C ALA A 90 2.43 11.03 11.13
N ALA A 91 2.43 11.57 12.35
CA ALA A 91 2.11 12.98 12.58
C ALA A 91 3.11 13.92 11.86
N LEU A 92 4.41 13.60 11.87
CA LEU A 92 5.43 14.36 11.13
C LEU A 92 5.24 14.29 9.62
N ILE A 93 4.87 13.11 9.07
CA ILE A 93 4.58 12.95 7.64
C ILE A 93 3.39 13.82 7.23
N ILE A 94 2.31 13.79 8.02
CA ILE A 94 1.11 14.60 7.80
C ILE A 94 1.47 16.09 7.90
N GLY A 95 2.26 16.50 8.90
CA GLY A 95 2.75 17.87 9.04
C GLY A 95 3.57 18.33 7.83
N GLY A 96 4.50 17.50 7.36
CA GLY A 96 5.29 17.77 6.15
C GLY A 96 4.42 17.92 4.91
N MET A 97 3.34 17.15 4.80
CA MET A 97 2.38 17.28 3.70
C MET A 97 1.68 18.64 3.69
N PHE A 98 1.28 19.16 4.85
CA PHE A 98 0.69 20.49 4.95
C PHE A 98 1.69 21.58 4.55
N VAL A 99 2.97 21.44 4.90
CA VAL A 99 4.02 22.39 4.50
C VAL A 99 4.27 22.36 2.99
N ILE A 100 4.18 21.18 2.35
CA ILE A 100 4.40 21.04 0.90
C ILE A 100 3.23 21.59 0.08
N ASN A 101 1.99 21.47 0.59
CA ASN A 101 0.76 21.76 -0.16
C ASN A 101 0.01 23.03 0.30
N GLY A 102 0.45 23.66 1.39
CA GLY A 102 -0.09 24.94 1.90
C GLY A 102 0.60 26.12 1.25
#